data_AF-A0A0A1T160-F1
#
_entry.id   AF-A0A0A1T160-F1
#
_cell.length_a   1.000
_cell.length_b   1.000
_cell.length_c   1.000
_cell.angle_alpha   90.00
_cell.angle_beta   90.00
_cell.angle_gamma   90.00
#
_symmetry.space_group_name_H-M   'P 1'
#
loop_
_entity.id
_entity.type
_entity.pdbx_description
1 polymer ?
#
loop_
_entity_poly.entity_id
_entity_poly.type
_entity_poly.pdbx_seq_one_letter_code
_entity_poly.pdbx_strand_id
1 'polypeptide(L)'
;MSSSKGTAEPGKKRATEVMDAMKGMTAYSTDDLFFVARYGATAKNEMSTAEYAEFQRLTTLCGKLEAAKDEQGAAEAEAKVKELLTPYPTLLRDFDKFGAAATRAAAAFGKGARRAK
;
A
#
# COMPACT_ATOMS: atom_id res chain seq x y z
N MET A 1 -6.51 25.67 41.53
CA MET A 1 -5.41 24.68 41.62
C MET A 1 -5.58 23.69 40.47
N SER A 2 -4.60 23.66 39.58
CA SER A 2 -4.47 22.72 38.46
C SER A 2 -4.35 21.27 38.94
N SER A 3 -4.83 20.31 38.13
CA SER A 3 -3.92 19.40 37.42
C SER A 3 -4.67 18.46 36.48
N SER A 4 -4.11 18.37 35.27
CA SER A 4 -4.56 17.61 34.12
C SER A 4 -4.53 16.11 34.37
N LYS A 5 -5.54 15.39 33.86
CA LYS A 5 -5.44 13.94 33.65
C LYS A 5 -5.22 13.71 32.17
N GLY A 6 -3.97 13.38 31.85
CA GLY A 6 -3.46 13.20 30.50
C GLY A 6 -4.24 12.14 29.71
N THR A 7 -4.51 12.51 28.47
CA THR A 7 -4.92 11.66 27.36
C THR A 7 -3.80 10.69 26.98
N ALA A 8 -4.02 9.40 27.21
CA ALA A 8 -3.20 8.30 26.74
C ALA A 8 -4.12 7.06 26.75
N GLU A 9 -4.34 6.21 25.75
CA GLU A 9 -3.58 5.78 24.58
C GLU A 9 -4.50 4.98 23.61
N PRO A 10 -5.12 5.59 22.59
CA PRO A 10 -5.70 4.81 21.49
C PRO A 10 -4.62 4.31 20.51
N GLY A 11 -3.46 4.98 20.46
CA GLY A 11 -2.37 4.68 19.52
C GLY A 11 -1.54 3.45 19.89
N LYS A 12 -1.29 3.19 21.19
CA LYS A 12 -0.45 2.05 21.60
C LYS A 12 -1.13 0.71 21.37
N LYS A 13 -2.46 0.61 21.55
CA LYS A 13 -3.21 -0.63 21.27
C LYS A 13 -3.12 -1.02 19.79
N ARG A 14 -3.35 -0.06 18.88
CA ARG A 14 -3.14 -0.27 17.44
C ARG A 14 -1.70 -0.70 17.12
N ALA A 15 -0.71 -0.09 17.76
CA ALA A 15 0.69 -0.42 17.53
C ALA A 15 1.05 -1.84 17.99
N THR A 16 0.57 -2.28 19.16
CA THR A 16 0.80 -3.66 19.63
C THR A 16 0.04 -4.70 18.78
N GLU A 17 -1.18 -4.41 18.35
CA GLU A 17 -1.94 -5.31 17.45
C GLU A 17 -1.25 -5.45 16.08
N VAL A 18 -0.74 -4.34 15.55
CA VAL A 18 0.02 -4.30 14.29
C VAL A 18 1.38 -4.99 14.43
N MET A 19 2.07 -4.83 15.57
CA MET A 19 3.32 -5.54 15.86
C MET A 19 3.11 -7.05 16.08
N ASP A 20 2.02 -7.45 16.73
CA ASP A 20 1.73 -8.87 16.98
C ASP A 20 1.34 -9.59 15.68
N ALA A 21 0.58 -8.92 14.81
CA ALA A 21 0.32 -9.38 13.44
C ALA A 21 1.62 -9.49 12.60
N MET A 22 2.61 -8.63 12.85
CA MET A 22 3.91 -8.68 12.17
C MET A 22 4.81 -9.82 12.62
N LYS A 23 4.66 -10.37 13.84
CA LYS A 23 5.50 -11.49 14.33
C LYS A 23 5.33 -12.77 13.51
N GLY A 24 4.20 -12.94 12.82
CA GLY A 24 3.93 -14.08 11.95
C GLY A 24 4.35 -13.90 10.48
N MET A 25 4.78 -12.70 10.09
CA MET A 25 5.21 -12.39 8.74
C MET A 25 6.72 -12.65 8.59
N THR A 26 7.10 -13.38 7.55
CA THR A 26 8.51 -13.53 7.16
C THR A 26 9.13 -12.15 6.95
N ALA A 27 10.33 -11.88 7.46
CA ALA A 27 10.99 -10.56 7.41
C ALA A 27 11.03 -9.90 6.01
N TYR A 28 10.99 -10.70 4.95
CA TYR A 28 10.89 -10.24 3.55
C TYR A 28 9.57 -9.49 3.25
N SER A 29 8.48 -9.90 3.90
CA SER A 29 7.16 -9.24 3.78
C SER A 29 7.15 -7.88 4.47
N THR A 30 7.97 -7.70 5.50
CA THR A 30 8.04 -6.41 6.22
C THR A 30 8.69 -5.34 5.34
N ASP A 31 9.75 -5.65 4.60
CA ASP A 31 10.40 -4.72 3.67
C ASP A 31 9.47 -4.30 2.52
N ASP A 32 8.76 -5.26 1.91
CA ASP A 32 7.74 -4.98 0.88
C ASP A 32 6.63 -4.06 1.41
N LEU A 33 6.16 -4.27 2.65
CA LEU A 33 5.16 -3.41 3.28
C LEU A 33 5.67 -1.99 3.53
N PHE A 34 6.90 -1.86 4.03
CA PHE A 34 7.53 -0.55 4.21
C PHE A 34 7.73 0.15 2.87
N PHE A 35 8.12 -0.57 1.84
CA PHE A 35 8.29 -0.03 0.50
C PHE A 35 6.95 0.47 -0.06
N VAL A 36 5.89 -0.33 0.00
CA VAL A 36 4.53 0.05 -0.45
C VAL A 36 4.03 1.28 0.30
N ALA A 37 4.19 1.31 1.63
CA ALA A 37 3.77 2.45 2.45
C ALA A 37 4.56 3.72 2.13
N ARG A 38 5.88 3.61 1.97
CA ARG A 38 6.74 4.73 1.62
C ARG A 38 6.45 5.26 0.22
N TYR A 39 6.27 4.37 -0.76
CA TYR A 39 5.93 4.75 -2.13
C TYR A 39 4.60 5.52 -2.16
N GLY A 40 3.57 5.04 -1.45
CA GLY A 40 2.30 5.75 -1.32
C GLY A 40 2.43 7.12 -0.65
N ALA A 41 3.28 7.24 0.38
CA ALA A 41 3.55 8.53 1.02
C ALA A 41 4.29 9.50 0.08
N THR A 42 5.24 9.02 -0.71
CA THR A 42 5.90 9.82 -1.76
C THR A 42 4.89 10.31 -2.78
N ALA A 43 4.03 9.42 -3.30
CA ALA A 43 2.96 9.80 -4.24
C ALA A 43 2.03 10.87 -3.65
N LYS A 44 1.62 10.72 -2.38
CA LYS A 44 0.76 11.70 -1.70
C LYS A 44 1.41 13.08 -1.52
N ASN A 45 2.73 13.14 -1.38
CA ASN A 45 3.47 14.39 -1.19
C ASN A 45 3.77 15.09 -2.51
N GLU A 46 3.99 14.34 -3.60
CA GLU A 46 4.35 14.91 -4.90
C GLU A 46 3.12 15.26 -5.76
N MET A 47 2.03 14.50 -5.63
CA MET A 47 0.80 14.68 -6.41
C MET A 47 -0.16 15.68 -5.76
N SER A 48 -0.97 16.35 -6.56
CA SER A 48 -2.15 17.03 -6.03
C SER A 48 -3.15 16.02 -5.44
N THR A 49 -4.07 16.51 -4.60
CA THR A 49 -5.12 15.66 -4.03
C THR A 49 -5.95 14.92 -5.09
N ALA A 50 -6.21 15.56 -6.24
CA ALA A 50 -6.98 14.97 -7.33
C ALA A 50 -6.19 13.87 -8.05
N GLU A 51 -4.91 14.13 -8.36
CA GLU A 51 -4.02 13.15 -8.99
C GLU A 51 -3.77 11.95 -8.07
N TYR A 52 -3.58 12.18 -6.77
CA TYR A 52 -3.40 11.10 -5.81
C TYR A 52 -4.66 10.23 -5.68
N ALA A 53 -5.86 10.83 -5.69
CA ALA A 53 -7.11 10.08 -5.69
C ALA A 53 -7.26 9.22 -6.95
N GLU A 54 -6.89 9.75 -8.11
CA GLU A 54 -6.94 9.00 -9.36
C GLU A 54 -5.87 7.89 -9.41
N PHE A 55 -4.66 8.16 -8.90
CA PHE A 55 -3.62 7.15 -8.72
C PHE A 55 -4.12 5.97 -7.86
N GLN A 56 -4.77 6.26 -6.72
CA GLN A 56 -5.36 5.22 -5.88
C GLN A 56 -6.47 4.44 -6.59
N ARG A 57 -7.32 5.12 -7.36
CA ARG A 57 -8.39 4.50 -8.14
C ARG A 57 -7.83 3.55 -9.19
N LEU A 58 -6.87 4.01 -9.99
CA LEU A 58 -6.29 3.24 -11.10
C LEU A 58 -5.46 2.05 -10.60
N THR A 59 -4.65 2.21 -9.55
CA THR A 59 -3.91 1.10 -8.95
C THR A 59 -4.83 0.04 -8.32
N THR A 60 -5.92 0.47 -7.67
CA THR A 60 -6.95 -0.44 -7.17
C THR A 60 -7.67 -1.17 -8.31
N LEU A 61 -7.96 -0.46 -9.41
CA LEU A 61 -8.59 -1.04 -10.59
C LEU A 61 -7.69 -2.09 -11.24
N CYS A 62 -6.40 -1.78 -11.43
CA CYS A 62 -5.40 -2.71 -11.95
C CYS A 62 -5.41 -4.02 -11.15
N GLY A 63 -5.27 -3.96 -9.82
CA GLY A 63 -5.27 -5.16 -8.98
C GLY A 63 -6.58 -5.96 -9.03
N LYS A 64 -7.74 -5.31 -9.24
CA LYS A 64 -9.03 -5.99 -9.41
C LYS A 64 -9.11 -6.72 -10.75
N LEU A 65 -8.63 -6.08 -11.83
CA LEU A 65 -8.63 -6.67 -13.17
C LEU A 65 -7.65 -7.84 -13.25
N GLU A 66 -6.47 -7.70 -12.64
CA GLU A 66 -5.52 -8.81 -12.46
C GLU A 66 -6.15 -9.98 -11.70
N ALA A 67 -6.85 -9.71 -10.58
CA ALA A 67 -7.55 -10.75 -9.83
C ALA A 67 -8.70 -11.40 -10.62
N ALA A 68 -9.33 -10.66 -11.53
CA ALA A 68 -10.36 -11.14 -12.45
C ALA A 68 -9.79 -11.86 -13.70
N LYS A 69 -8.46 -11.89 -13.86
CA LYS A 69 -7.75 -12.38 -15.06
C LYS A 69 -8.12 -11.64 -16.34
N ASP A 70 -8.50 -10.37 -16.23
CA ASP A 70 -8.69 -9.48 -17.36
C ASP A 70 -7.35 -8.80 -17.69
N GLU A 71 -6.52 -9.49 -18.45
CA GLU A 71 -5.15 -9.07 -18.79
C GLU A 71 -5.14 -7.78 -19.61
N GLN A 72 -6.10 -7.62 -20.52
CA GLN A 72 -6.20 -6.43 -21.35
C GLN A 72 -6.61 -5.21 -20.51
N GLY A 73 -7.67 -5.35 -19.69
CA GLY A 73 -8.10 -4.27 -18.81
C GLY A 73 -7.03 -3.88 -17.79
N ALA A 74 -6.30 -4.86 -17.24
CA ALA A 74 -5.19 -4.62 -16.33
C ALA A 74 -4.06 -3.83 -17.02
N ALA A 75 -3.67 -4.22 -18.23
CA ALA A 75 -2.65 -3.51 -19.01
C ALA A 75 -3.08 -2.07 -19.36
N GLU A 76 -4.35 -1.85 -19.72
CA GLU A 76 -4.89 -0.50 -19.97
C GLU A 76 -4.90 0.36 -18.71
N ALA A 77 -5.27 -0.20 -17.56
CA ALA A 77 -5.22 0.50 -16.28
C ALA A 77 -3.78 0.82 -15.88
N GLU A 78 -2.85 -0.11 -16.08
CA GLU A 78 -1.42 0.08 -15.82
C GLU A 78 -0.83 1.20 -16.68
N ALA A 79 -1.16 1.21 -17.98
CA ALA A 79 -0.73 2.26 -18.90
C ALA A 79 -1.21 3.64 -18.44
N LYS A 80 -2.46 3.76 -17.98
CA LYS A 80 -3.00 5.00 -17.42
C LYS A 80 -2.29 5.43 -16.13
N VAL A 81 -1.90 4.49 -15.28
CA VAL A 81 -1.07 4.82 -14.10
C VAL A 81 0.29 5.34 -14.56
N LYS A 82 0.95 4.68 -15.51
CA LYS A 82 2.26 5.11 -16.03
C LYS A 82 2.18 6.49 -16.69
N GLU A 83 1.10 6.78 -17.41
CA GLU A 83 0.84 8.12 -17.96
C GLU A 83 0.71 9.17 -16.86
N LEU A 84 -0.11 8.91 -15.82
CA LEU A 84 -0.25 9.79 -14.65
C LEU A 84 1.06 10.00 -13.90
N LEU A 85 1.95 9.00 -13.91
CA LEU A 85 3.27 9.05 -13.27
C LEU A 85 4.34 9.76 -14.12
N THR A 86 4.08 10.08 -15.38
CA THR A 86 5.05 10.74 -16.28
C THR A 86 5.69 12.02 -15.69
N PRO A 87 4.95 12.91 -15.00
CA PRO A 87 5.52 14.09 -14.36
C PRO A 87 6.40 13.78 -13.13
N TYR A 88 6.33 12.55 -12.61
CA TYR A 88 6.94 12.12 -11.35
C TYR A 88 7.96 11.00 -11.60
N PRO A 89 9.17 11.33 -12.10
CA PRO A 89 10.12 10.34 -12.59
C PRO A 89 10.57 9.33 -11.53
N THR A 90 10.62 9.74 -10.25
CA THR A 90 10.96 8.85 -9.13
C THR A 90 9.88 7.77 -8.93
N LEU A 91 8.60 8.18 -8.98
CA LEU A 91 7.47 7.26 -8.86
C LEU A 91 7.42 6.33 -10.08
N LEU A 92 7.46 6.89 -11.29
CA LEU A 92 7.42 6.11 -12.53
C LEU A 92 8.51 5.02 -12.57
N ARG A 93 9.74 5.35 -12.18
CA ARG A 93 10.87 4.41 -12.15
C ARG A 93 10.63 3.21 -11.22
N ASP A 94 10.00 3.46 -10.07
CA ASP A 94 9.83 2.45 -9.03
C ASP A 94 8.43 1.79 -9.06
N PHE A 95 7.60 2.13 -10.05
CA PHE A 95 6.23 1.65 -10.15
C PHE A 95 6.10 0.13 -10.33
N ASP A 96 6.90 -0.51 -11.20
CA ASP A 96 6.84 -1.97 -11.39
C ASP A 96 7.28 -2.70 -10.10
N LYS A 97 8.25 -2.15 -9.35
CA LYS A 97 8.63 -2.67 -8.03
C LYS A 97 7.50 -2.52 -7.02
N PHE A 98 6.77 -1.41 -7.08
CA PHE A 98 5.59 -1.17 -6.24
C PHE A 98 4.50 -2.19 -6.51
N GLY A 99 4.15 -2.46 -7.77
CA GLY A 99 3.19 -3.50 -8.13
C GLY A 99 3.60 -4.87 -7.59
N ALA A 100 4.86 -5.27 -7.81
CA ALA A 100 5.37 -6.55 -7.33
C ALA A 100 5.37 -6.65 -5.79
N ALA A 101 5.77 -5.58 -5.08
CA ALA A 101 5.77 -5.51 -3.63
C ALA A 101 4.34 -5.52 -3.06
N ALA A 102 3.41 -4.79 -3.68
CA ALA A 102 2.00 -4.77 -3.29
C ALA A 102 1.35 -6.15 -3.43
N THR A 103 1.63 -6.87 -4.51
CA THR A 103 1.15 -8.24 -4.72
C THR A 103 1.71 -9.20 -3.67
N ARG A 104 3.02 -9.12 -3.36
CA ARG A 104 3.64 -9.93 -2.30
C ARG A 104 3.07 -9.60 -0.91
N ALA A 105 2.91 -8.32 -0.60
CA ALA A 105 2.29 -7.84 0.63
C ALA A 105 0.86 -8.36 0.79
N ALA A 106 0.04 -8.25 -0.26
CA ALA A 106 -1.33 -8.77 -0.27
C ALA A 106 -1.38 -10.29 -0.05
N ALA A 107 -0.47 -11.04 -0.68
CA ALA A 107 -0.37 -12.49 -0.49
C ALA A 107 0.04 -12.87 0.95
N ALA A 108 0.88 -12.07 1.61
CA ALA A 108 1.28 -12.29 3.00
C ALA A 108 0.10 -12.11 3.96
N PHE A 109 -0.74 -11.08 3.76
CA PHE A 109 -1.99 -10.91 4.52
C PHE A 109 -3.01 -12.01 4.23
N GLY A 110 -3.15 -12.44 2.97
CA GLY A 110 -4.04 -13.53 2.58
C GLY A 110 -3.63 -14.91 3.13
N LYS A 111 -2.32 -15.14 3.36
CA LYS A 111 -1.79 -16.34 4.05
C LYS A 111 -1.95 -16.26 5.57
N GLY A 112 -1.78 -15.07 6.16
CA GLY A 112 -1.99 -14.85 7.60
C GLY A 112 -3.44 -15.15 8.03
N ALA A 113 -4.42 -14.71 7.24
CA ALA A 113 -5.84 -14.97 7.51
C ALA A 113 -6.25 -16.45 7.45
N ARG A 114 -5.54 -17.29 6.65
CA ARG A 114 -5.81 -18.73 6.55
C ARG A 114 -5.15 -19.58 7.64
N ARG A 115 -4.16 -19.05 8.36
CA ARG A 115 -3.49 -19.76 9.48
C ARG A 115 -4.12 -19.49 10.85
N ALA A 116 -5.05 -18.54 10.94
CA ALA A 116 -5.76 -18.18 12.17
C ALA A 116 -7.13 -18.86 12.31
N LYS A 117 -7.40 -19.91 11.51
CA LYS A 117 -8.66 -20.66 11.52
C LYS A 117 -8.43 -22.11 11.94
#